data_AF-A0A7C5Z268-F1
#
_entry.id   AF-A0A7C5Z268-F1
#
_cell.length_a   1.000
_cell.length_b   1.000
_cell.length_c   1.000
_cell.angle_alpha   90.00
_cell.angle_beta   90.00
_cell.angle_gamma   90.00
#
_symmetry.space_group_name_H-M   'P 1'
#
loop_
_entity.id
_entity.type
_entity.pdbx_description
1 polymer ?
#
loop_
_entity_poly.entity_id
_entity_poly.type
_entity_poly.pdbx_seq_one_letter_code
_entity_poly.pdbx_strand_id
1 'polypeptide(L)'
;MSKYDALYRFLRQVSPDRQEITLTFSEIEKILGFPLPRSALTYREWWANPSHPGYHPYAQSWLKAGWKVHTVHLQNRQVCFRRTSYTQPEGGERETGEEQQEPGGKSTFQKDAAELLARYFGVEFQQEYPLQIGTPPKPHRFDLVSSDLKYVGECKDYSWTESGNSPSAKLASVNEAVSYLSFLPPDVVRFVALRKATHPRRTETLAEYYYRTYGHLLRGVLVLEVDLEKGTVRQVGEAR
;
A
#
# COMPACT_ATOMS: atom_id res chain seq x y z
N MET A 1 -13.35 -22.25 -6.04
CA MET A 1 -12.83 -23.15 -4.99
C MET A 1 -11.32 -23.01 -4.98
N SER A 2 -10.76 -22.60 -3.84
CA SER A 2 -9.31 -22.47 -3.65
C SER A 2 -8.74 -23.84 -3.33
N LYS A 3 -7.51 -24.14 -3.77
CA LYS A 3 -6.81 -25.36 -3.36
C LYS A 3 -6.58 -25.44 -1.84
N TYR A 4 -6.72 -24.32 -1.11
CA TYR A 4 -6.59 -24.26 0.35
C TYR A 4 -7.92 -24.43 1.11
N ASP A 5 -9.04 -24.67 0.40
CA ASP A 5 -10.37 -24.82 1.01
C ASP A 5 -10.44 -25.99 2.02
N ALA A 6 -9.60 -27.01 1.87
CA ALA A 6 -9.54 -28.13 2.81
C ALA A 6 -9.09 -27.69 4.23
N LEU A 7 -8.13 -26.77 4.31
CA LEU A 7 -7.67 -26.21 5.58
C LEU A 7 -8.76 -25.33 6.24
N TYR A 8 -9.54 -24.61 5.44
CA TYR A 8 -10.70 -23.85 5.92
C TYR A 8 -11.74 -24.78 6.58
N ARG A 9 -12.09 -25.87 5.90
CA ARG A 9 -13.08 -26.84 6.41
C ARG A 9 -12.60 -27.49 7.70
N PHE A 10 -11.33 -27.88 7.76
CA PHE A 10 -10.73 -28.45 8.96
C PHE A 10 -10.83 -27.48 10.15
N LEU A 11 -10.40 -26.24 9.98
CA LEU A 11 -10.41 -25.24 11.06
C LEU A 11 -11.83 -24.87 11.51
N ARG A 12 -12.82 -24.93 10.61
CA ARG A 12 -14.25 -24.76 10.95
C ARG A 12 -14.82 -25.89 11.81
N GLN A 13 -14.26 -27.09 11.74
CA GLN A 13 -14.72 -28.28 12.47
C GLN A 13 -14.05 -28.45 13.84
N VAL A 14 -12.98 -27.69 14.12
CA VAL A 14 -12.36 -27.66 15.45
C VAL A 14 -13.40 -27.23 16.49
N SER A 15 -13.44 -27.92 17.64
CA SER A 15 -14.39 -27.64 18.73
C SER A 15 -14.40 -26.14 19.11
N PRO A 16 -15.58 -25.54 19.37
CA PRO A 16 -15.71 -24.14 19.81
C PRO A 16 -14.90 -23.80 21.07
N ASP A 17 -14.74 -24.76 21.99
CA ASP A 17 -14.05 -24.57 23.28
C ASP A 17 -12.53 -24.41 23.11
N ARG A 18 -11.99 -24.86 21.97
CA ARG A 18 -10.57 -24.79 21.67
C ARG A 18 -10.23 -23.43 21.05
N GLN A 19 -9.50 -22.60 21.81
CA GLN A 19 -9.08 -21.26 21.38
C GLN A 19 -7.79 -21.23 20.55
N GLU A 20 -6.92 -22.23 20.71
CA GLU A 20 -5.66 -22.34 19.99
C GLU A 20 -5.41 -23.76 19.48
N ILE A 21 -4.83 -23.85 18.28
CA ILE A 21 -4.41 -25.11 17.67
C ILE A 21 -3.07 -24.93 16.95
N THR A 22 -2.09 -25.75 17.32
CA THR A 22 -0.80 -25.85 16.63
C THR A 22 -0.84 -27.02 15.67
N LEU A 23 -0.46 -26.77 14.43
CA LEU A 23 -0.30 -27.78 13.39
C LEU A 23 1.13 -27.73 12.85
N THR A 24 1.71 -28.90 12.64
CA THR A 24 2.95 -29.04 11.87
C THR A 24 2.69 -28.84 10.39
N PHE A 25 3.71 -28.48 9.63
CA PHE A 25 3.60 -28.31 8.18
C PHE A 25 3.17 -29.62 7.52
N SER A 26 3.67 -30.77 7.99
CA SER A 26 3.26 -32.07 7.48
C SER A 26 1.77 -32.39 7.75
N GLU A 27 1.24 -32.00 8.91
CA GLU A 27 -0.21 -32.13 9.18
C GLU A 27 -1.03 -31.23 8.27
N ILE A 28 -0.57 -29.99 8.03
CA ILE A 28 -1.21 -29.08 7.08
C ILE A 28 -1.19 -29.66 5.66
N GLU A 29 -0.07 -30.24 5.22
CA GLU A 29 0.06 -30.89 3.91
C GLU A 29 -0.88 -32.10 3.78
N LYS A 30 -1.03 -32.90 4.84
CA LYS A 30 -2.00 -34.01 4.89
C LYS A 30 -3.43 -33.51 4.79
N ILE A 31 -3.77 -32.41 5.47
CA ILE A 31 -5.10 -31.76 5.39
C ILE A 31 -5.34 -31.21 3.99
N LEU A 32 -4.33 -30.62 3.36
CA LEU A 32 -4.41 -30.03 2.03
C LEU A 32 -4.42 -31.08 0.91
N GLY A 33 -3.82 -32.25 1.14
CA GLY A 33 -3.62 -33.30 0.13
C GLY A 33 -2.49 -33.01 -0.85
N PHE A 34 -1.65 -32.00 -0.58
CA PHE A 34 -0.49 -31.63 -1.40
C PHE A 34 0.59 -30.96 -0.54
N PRO A 35 1.87 -30.99 -0.96
CA PRO A 35 2.95 -30.35 -0.24
C PRO A 35 2.83 -28.82 -0.25
N LEU A 36 3.16 -28.18 0.87
CA LEU A 36 3.14 -26.73 0.99
C LEU A 36 4.17 -26.13 0.02
N PRO A 37 3.86 -25.00 -0.62
CA PRO A 37 4.79 -24.37 -1.53
C PRO A 37 6.06 -23.95 -0.79
N ARG A 38 7.21 -23.93 -1.47
CA ARG A 38 8.51 -23.54 -0.90
C ARG A 38 8.44 -22.18 -0.18
N SER A 39 7.60 -21.27 -0.66
CA SER A 39 7.36 -19.97 -0.01
C SER A 39 6.79 -20.09 1.41
N ALA A 40 5.88 -21.04 1.66
CA ALA A 40 5.35 -21.30 3.00
C ALA A 40 6.40 -21.87 3.96
N LEU A 41 7.41 -22.54 3.41
CA LEU A 41 8.53 -23.10 4.17
C LEU A 41 9.61 -22.07 4.49
N THR A 42 9.73 -21.03 3.65
CA THR A 42 10.86 -20.09 3.65
C THR A 42 10.51 -18.75 4.27
N TYR A 43 9.30 -18.26 4.04
CA TYR A 43 8.90 -16.90 4.38
C TYR A 43 7.79 -16.92 5.43
N ARG A 44 8.03 -16.28 6.58
CA ARG A 44 7.05 -16.18 7.67
C ARG A 44 5.83 -15.38 7.22
N GLU A 45 6.03 -14.44 6.32
CA GLU A 45 5.05 -13.56 5.68
C GLU A 45 3.99 -14.34 4.90
N TRP A 46 4.33 -15.55 4.42
CA TRP A 46 3.36 -16.43 3.78
C TRP A 46 2.24 -16.85 4.74
N TRP A 47 2.53 -16.93 6.04
CA TRP A 47 1.58 -17.24 7.10
C TRP A 47 1.00 -15.97 7.75
N ALA A 48 1.17 -14.80 7.16
CA ALA A 48 0.64 -13.56 7.72
C ALA A 48 -0.90 -13.55 7.74
N ASN A 49 -1.47 -12.66 8.57
CA ASN A 49 -2.91 -12.38 8.58
C ASN A 49 -3.17 -11.07 7.82
N PRO A 50 -3.25 -11.09 6.48
CA PRO A 50 -3.45 -9.87 5.69
C PRO A 50 -4.82 -9.25 5.97
N SER A 51 -4.88 -7.93 6.00
CA SER A 51 -6.13 -7.15 6.14
C SER A 51 -7.09 -7.35 4.96
N HIS A 52 -6.57 -7.78 3.81
CA HIS A 52 -7.35 -8.12 2.61
C HIS A 52 -7.10 -9.58 2.19
N PRO A 53 -7.73 -10.56 2.88
CA PRO A 53 -7.54 -11.98 2.59
C PRO A 53 -7.91 -12.38 1.16
N GLY A 54 -8.74 -11.59 0.47
CA GLY A 54 -9.13 -11.74 -0.94
C GLY A 54 -7.99 -12.10 -1.91
N TYR A 55 -6.80 -11.54 -1.70
CA TYR A 55 -5.66 -11.64 -2.61
C TYR A 55 -4.68 -12.78 -2.27
N HIS A 56 -4.90 -13.47 -1.14
CA HIS A 56 -4.07 -14.59 -0.69
C HIS A 56 -4.96 -15.80 -0.43
N PRO A 57 -5.22 -16.64 -1.46
CA PRO A 57 -6.16 -17.76 -1.37
C PRO A 57 -5.87 -18.76 -0.23
N TYR A 58 -4.63 -18.81 0.26
CA TYR A 58 -4.22 -19.55 1.46
C TYR A 58 -4.62 -18.82 2.75
N ALA A 59 -4.38 -17.51 2.87
CA ALA A 59 -4.74 -16.77 4.07
C ALA A 59 -6.25 -16.67 4.29
N GLN A 60 -7.03 -16.72 3.21
CA GLN A 60 -8.49 -16.89 3.29
C GLN A 60 -8.89 -18.12 4.10
N SER A 61 -8.10 -19.20 4.07
CA SER A 61 -8.57 -20.46 4.62
C SER A 61 -8.68 -20.43 6.14
N TRP A 62 -7.74 -19.79 6.84
CA TRP A 62 -7.88 -19.59 8.30
C TRP A 62 -8.69 -18.35 8.65
N LEU A 63 -8.53 -17.23 7.92
CA LEU A 63 -9.23 -15.99 8.22
C LEU A 63 -10.76 -16.11 8.06
N LYS A 64 -11.25 -16.75 6.98
CA LYS A 64 -12.69 -17.01 6.83
C LYS A 64 -13.21 -18.06 7.80
N ALA A 65 -12.33 -18.93 8.33
CA ALA A 65 -12.71 -19.94 9.32
C ALA A 65 -12.84 -19.35 10.73
N GLY A 66 -12.55 -18.06 10.94
CA GLY A 66 -12.55 -17.43 12.26
C GLY A 66 -11.24 -17.66 13.03
N TRP A 67 -10.14 -17.90 12.32
CA TRP A 67 -8.81 -18.12 12.89
C TRP A 67 -7.80 -17.13 12.34
N LYS A 68 -6.81 -16.78 13.15
CA LYS A 68 -5.62 -16.02 12.74
C LYS A 68 -4.38 -16.82 13.10
N VAL A 69 -3.33 -16.70 12.31
CA VAL A 69 -2.01 -17.21 12.68
C VAL A 69 -1.48 -16.40 13.87
N HIS A 70 -1.21 -17.08 14.98
CA HIS A 70 -0.66 -16.48 16.19
C HIS A 70 0.87 -16.50 16.18
N THR A 71 1.46 -17.68 15.96
CA THR A 71 2.90 -17.87 15.86
C THR A 71 3.24 -18.85 14.74
N VAL A 72 4.44 -18.69 14.17
CA VAL A 72 4.99 -19.56 13.13
C VAL A 72 6.44 -19.81 13.48
N HIS A 73 6.80 -21.07 13.61
CA HIS A 73 8.16 -21.52 13.85
C HIS A 73 8.64 -22.26 12.60
N LEU A 74 9.31 -21.54 11.69
CA LEU A 74 9.79 -22.12 10.43
C LEU A 74 10.82 -23.24 10.66
N GLN A 75 11.68 -23.10 11.67
CA GLN A 75 12.68 -24.11 12.04
C GLN A 75 12.01 -25.42 12.52
N ASN A 76 11.00 -25.29 13.38
CA ASN A 76 10.24 -26.42 13.91
C ASN A 76 9.09 -26.86 12.99
N ARG A 77 8.92 -26.16 11.85
CA ARG A 77 7.87 -26.38 10.86
C ARG A 77 6.47 -26.48 11.46
N GLN A 78 6.11 -25.49 12.27
CA GLN A 78 4.84 -25.43 12.99
C GLN A 78 4.18 -24.06 12.87
N VAL A 79 2.85 -24.05 12.82
CA VAL A 79 2.02 -22.85 12.90
C VAL A 79 0.97 -23.02 13.99
N CYS A 80 0.89 -22.03 14.88
CA CYS A 80 -0.21 -21.91 15.83
C CYS A 80 -1.27 -20.98 15.26
N PHE A 81 -2.51 -21.45 15.21
CA PHE A 81 -3.69 -20.67 14.90
C PHE A 81 -4.45 -20.39 16.19
N ARG A 82 -4.94 -19.16 16.33
CA ARG A 82 -5.79 -18.74 17.43
C ARG A 82 -7.13 -18.24 16.90
N ARG A 83 -8.22 -18.58 17.58
CA ARG A 83 -9.55 -18.06 17.25
C ARG A 83 -9.57 -16.55 17.37
N THR A 84 -10.25 -15.91 16.43
CA THR A 84 -10.52 -14.47 16.51
C THR A 84 -11.92 -14.30 17.08
N SER A 85 -12.08 -13.46 18.10
CA SER A 85 -13.38 -13.06 18.68
C SER A 85 -14.19 -12.13 17.76
N TYR A 86 -13.83 -12.06 16.49
CA TYR A 86 -14.29 -11.02 15.56
C TYR A 86 -15.32 -11.59 14.60
N THR A 87 -16.60 -11.44 14.96
CA THR A 87 -17.72 -11.34 14.04
C THR A 87 -17.52 -10.02 13.28
N GLN A 88 -17.45 -10.00 11.94
CA GLN A 88 -17.52 -8.72 11.22
C GLN A 88 -19.00 -8.38 11.08
N PRO A 89 -19.52 -7.45 11.91
CA PRO A 89 -19.26 -5.99 12.00
C PRO A 89 -18.55 -5.58 13.31
N GLU A 90 -17.95 -4.41 13.56
CA GLU A 90 -17.56 -3.20 12.81
C GLU A 90 -16.28 -2.66 13.50
N GLY A 91 -15.52 -1.82 12.78
CA GLY A 91 -14.86 -0.62 13.30
C GLY A 91 -13.91 -0.72 14.51
N GLY A 92 -12.68 -0.25 14.32
CA GLY A 92 -11.89 0.23 15.46
C GLY A 92 -10.41 -0.08 15.36
N GLU A 93 -9.67 0.90 14.89
CA GLU A 93 -8.22 1.01 15.01
C GLU A 93 -7.80 1.36 16.44
N ARG A 94 -6.52 1.12 16.76
CA ARG A 94 -5.56 1.88 17.61
C ARG A 94 -4.47 0.91 18.07
N GLU A 95 -3.19 1.22 18.30
CA GLU A 95 -2.32 2.40 18.24
C GLU A 95 -0.91 1.85 18.54
N THR A 96 0.15 2.45 18.01
CA THR A 96 1.46 2.53 18.70
C THR A 96 2.10 3.86 18.35
N GLY A 97 2.27 4.72 19.35
CA GLY A 97 3.07 5.95 19.30
C GLY A 97 4.59 5.65 19.37
N GLU A 98 5.51 6.60 19.31
CA GLU A 98 5.46 8.07 19.32
C GLU A 98 6.70 8.56 18.55
N GLU A 99 6.52 9.42 17.56
CA GLU A 99 7.49 10.45 17.17
C GLU A 99 6.65 11.67 16.81
N GLN A 100 6.99 12.82 17.41
CA GLN A 100 6.14 14.00 17.51
C GLN A 100 5.66 14.49 16.13
N GLN A 101 4.43 14.12 15.78
CA GLN A 101 3.69 14.52 14.58
C GLN A 101 2.56 15.47 15.00
N GLU A 102 2.50 16.62 14.33
CA GLU A 102 1.32 17.49 14.33
C GLU A 102 0.10 16.76 13.73
N PRO A 103 -1.15 17.09 14.14
CA PRO A 103 -2.29 16.19 14.06
C PRO A 103 -2.81 16.03 12.61
N GLY A 104 -2.40 14.95 11.94
CA GLY A 104 -2.90 14.52 10.63
C GLY A 104 -3.59 13.17 10.73
N GLY A 105 -4.92 13.16 10.62
CA GLY A 105 -5.68 11.92 10.39
C GLY A 105 -5.18 11.19 9.15
N LYS A 106 -5.37 9.87 9.09
CA LYS A 106 -5.06 9.05 7.90
C LYS A 106 -5.55 9.78 6.65
N SER A 107 -4.61 10.26 5.83
CA SER A 107 -4.89 11.29 4.83
C SER A 107 -5.94 10.81 3.81
N THR A 108 -7.13 11.41 3.86
CA THR A 108 -8.20 11.22 2.86
C THR A 108 -7.72 11.62 1.46
N PHE A 109 -6.67 12.45 1.39
CA PHE A 109 -6.12 12.98 0.15
C PHE A 109 -5.76 11.88 -0.86
N GLN A 110 -5.06 10.82 -0.47
CA GLN A 110 -4.65 9.78 -1.43
C GLN A 110 -5.86 9.13 -2.09
N LYS A 111 -6.89 8.81 -1.30
CA LYS A 111 -8.12 8.21 -1.82
C LYS A 111 -8.85 9.18 -2.75
N ASP A 112 -9.05 10.43 -2.32
CA ASP A 112 -9.79 11.42 -3.10
C ASP A 112 -9.03 11.84 -4.36
N ALA A 113 -7.70 11.96 -4.27
CA ALA A 113 -6.82 12.19 -5.41
C ALA A 113 -6.87 11.03 -6.40
N ALA A 114 -6.91 9.77 -5.93
CA ALA A 114 -7.03 8.60 -6.79
C ALA A 114 -8.26 8.67 -7.70
N GLU A 115 -9.40 9.10 -7.17
CA GLU A 115 -10.64 9.23 -7.94
C GLU A 115 -10.57 10.30 -9.03
N LEU A 116 -9.93 11.44 -8.72
CA LEU A 116 -9.75 12.53 -9.69
C LEU A 116 -8.72 12.16 -10.75
N LEU A 117 -7.62 11.50 -10.35
CA LEU A 117 -6.57 11.04 -11.25
C LEU A 117 -7.07 9.92 -12.16
N ALA A 118 -7.90 9.00 -11.65
CA ALA A 118 -8.56 7.97 -12.44
C ALA A 118 -9.39 8.58 -13.58
N ARG A 119 -10.18 9.61 -13.27
CA ARG A 119 -10.96 10.37 -14.27
C ARG A 119 -10.06 11.15 -15.24
N TYR A 120 -8.99 11.76 -14.74
CA TYR A 120 -8.05 12.54 -15.54
C TYR A 120 -7.32 11.68 -16.58
N PHE A 121 -6.86 10.49 -16.18
CA PHE A 121 -6.14 9.57 -17.06
C PHE A 121 -7.04 8.60 -17.82
N GLY A 122 -8.32 8.45 -17.42
CA GLY A 122 -9.23 7.48 -17.99
C GLY A 122 -8.87 6.03 -17.64
N VAL A 123 -8.32 5.80 -16.44
CA VAL A 123 -7.87 4.47 -15.96
C VAL A 123 -8.37 4.19 -14.54
N GLU A 124 -8.32 2.93 -14.11
CA GLU A 124 -8.54 2.54 -12.73
C GLU A 124 -7.20 2.36 -12.00
N PHE A 125 -7.09 2.90 -10.78
CA PHE A 125 -5.90 2.77 -9.95
C PHE A 125 -6.07 1.74 -8.84
N GLN A 126 -5.06 0.88 -8.71
CA GLN A 126 -4.80 0.09 -7.51
C GLN A 126 -3.95 0.93 -6.56
N GLN A 127 -4.31 0.93 -5.27
CA GLN A 127 -3.57 1.68 -4.25
C GLN A 127 -2.52 0.82 -3.55
N GLU A 128 -1.41 1.42 -3.11
CA GLU A 128 -0.32 0.76 -2.37
C GLU A 128 0.27 -0.47 -3.10
N TYR A 129 0.31 -0.39 -4.43
CA TYR A 129 0.62 -1.54 -5.28
C TYR A 129 2.15 -1.72 -5.39
N PRO A 130 2.68 -2.92 -5.09
CA PRO A 130 4.11 -3.17 -5.14
C PRO A 130 4.61 -3.40 -6.57
N LEU A 131 5.61 -2.63 -6.99
CA LEU A 131 6.38 -2.85 -8.22
C LEU A 131 7.85 -3.13 -7.88
N GLN A 132 8.49 -3.99 -8.66
CA GLN A 132 9.93 -4.25 -8.52
C GLN A 132 10.70 -3.14 -9.21
N ILE A 133 11.57 -2.44 -8.48
CA ILE A 133 12.40 -1.36 -9.00
C ILE A 133 13.88 -1.58 -8.69
N GLY A 134 14.74 -0.96 -9.51
CA GLY A 134 16.19 -0.94 -9.30
C GLY A 134 16.91 -2.23 -9.69
N THR A 135 18.22 -2.25 -9.45
CA THR A 135 19.10 -3.41 -9.67
C THR A 135 20.05 -3.52 -8.47
N PRO A 136 19.97 -4.60 -7.65
CA PRO A 136 19.02 -5.71 -7.74
C PRO A 136 17.57 -5.27 -7.51
N PRO A 137 16.57 -5.99 -8.07
CA PRO A 137 15.16 -5.61 -7.94
C PRO A 137 14.71 -5.67 -6.49
N LYS A 138 14.06 -4.59 -6.04
CA LYS A 138 13.41 -4.50 -4.73
C LYS A 138 11.96 -4.05 -4.87
N PRO A 139 11.05 -4.60 -4.06
CA PRO A 139 9.67 -4.13 -4.05
C PRO A 139 9.60 -2.72 -3.46
N HIS A 140 8.97 -1.81 -4.20
CA HIS A 140 8.51 -0.50 -3.72
C HIS A 140 7.01 -0.41 -3.92
N ARG A 141 6.27 0.12 -2.93
CA ARG A 141 4.83 0.32 -3.05
C ARG A 141 4.59 1.73 -3.56
N PHE A 142 3.97 1.83 -4.72
CA PHE A 142 3.53 3.11 -5.24
C PHE A 142 2.08 3.35 -4.83
N ASP A 143 1.77 4.59 -4.46
CA ASP A 143 0.45 4.98 -3.97
C ASP A 143 -0.64 4.69 -4.99
N LEU A 144 -0.35 4.88 -6.29
CA LEU A 144 -1.29 4.66 -7.40
C LEU A 144 -0.61 3.91 -8.56
N VAL A 145 -1.17 2.77 -8.95
CA VAL A 145 -0.74 1.99 -10.11
C VAL A 145 -1.95 1.56 -10.93
N SER A 146 -2.00 1.89 -12.22
CA SER A 146 -3.11 1.49 -13.07
C SER A 146 -3.16 -0.02 -13.27
N SER A 147 -4.35 -0.57 -13.54
CA SER A 147 -4.53 -2.02 -13.76
C SER A 147 -3.71 -2.58 -14.94
N ASP A 148 -3.43 -1.75 -15.95
CA ASP A 148 -2.56 -2.06 -17.09
C ASP A 148 -1.07 -1.76 -16.87
N LEU A 149 -0.71 -1.30 -15.66
CA LEU A 149 0.64 -0.90 -15.23
C LEU A 149 1.28 0.25 -16.04
N LYS A 150 0.48 0.99 -16.82
CA LYS A 150 0.97 2.10 -17.66
C LYS A 150 1.05 3.44 -16.95
N TYR A 151 0.36 3.62 -15.83
CA TYR A 151 0.36 4.84 -15.04
C TYR A 151 0.76 4.51 -13.61
N VAL A 152 1.82 5.15 -13.13
CA VAL A 152 2.33 4.94 -11.77
C VAL A 152 2.62 6.28 -11.12
N GLY A 153 2.17 6.47 -9.88
CA GLY A 153 2.44 7.70 -9.19
C GLY A 153 2.37 7.64 -7.67
N GLU A 154 2.84 8.75 -7.09
CA GLU A 154 2.97 8.99 -5.66
C GLU A 154 2.17 10.24 -5.29
N CYS A 155 1.43 10.18 -4.19
CA CYS A 155 0.59 11.24 -3.65
C CYS A 155 1.31 11.89 -2.47
N LYS A 156 1.34 13.23 -2.43
CA LYS A 156 1.90 13.96 -1.28
C LYS A 156 0.96 15.09 -0.85
N ASP A 157 0.39 14.91 0.34
CA ASP A 157 -0.54 15.82 0.97
C ASP A 157 0.20 16.93 1.74
N TYR A 158 0.95 17.76 1.02
CA TYR A 158 1.80 18.80 1.61
C TYR A 158 1.24 20.20 1.39
N SER A 159 1.63 21.13 2.25
CA SER A 159 1.27 22.54 2.22
C SER A 159 2.48 23.38 2.61
N TRP A 160 2.43 24.69 2.32
CA TRP A 160 3.39 25.65 2.85
C TRP A 160 3.37 25.66 4.39
N THR A 161 4.47 26.10 5.00
CA THR A 161 4.45 26.43 6.43
C THR A 161 3.56 27.64 6.67
N GLU A 162 3.09 27.84 7.91
CA GLU A 162 2.29 29.02 8.28
C GLU A 162 2.97 30.34 7.93
N SER A 163 4.30 30.40 8.09
CA SER A 163 5.13 31.55 7.75
C SER A 163 5.40 31.74 6.24
N GLY A 164 4.97 30.78 5.40
CA GLY A 164 5.20 30.80 3.95
C GLY A 164 6.58 30.32 3.51
N ASN A 165 7.35 29.67 4.40
CA ASN A 165 8.62 29.05 4.02
C ASN A 165 8.38 27.73 3.29
N SER A 166 9.33 27.34 2.43
CA SER A 166 9.25 26.05 1.75
C SER A 166 9.38 24.90 2.77
N PRO A 167 8.52 23.88 2.73
CA PRO A 167 8.63 22.71 3.60
C PRO A 167 9.72 21.76 3.07
N SER A 168 11.00 22.16 3.17
CA SER A 168 12.14 21.52 2.49
C SER A 168 12.27 20.02 2.77
N ALA A 169 12.07 19.58 4.02
CA ALA A 169 12.08 18.16 4.37
C ALA A 169 10.98 17.37 3.64
N LYS A 170 9.76 17.94 3.55
CA LYS A 170 8.65 17.33 2.80
C LYS A 170 8.95 17.30 1.30
N LEU A 171 9.57 18.35 0.75
CA LEU A 171 9.99 18.37 -0.65
C LEU A 171 11.14 17.38 -0.95
N ALA A 172 11.98 17.06 0.03
CA ALA A 172 12.96 15.99 -0.10
C ALA A 172 12.29 14.62 -0.29
N SER A 173 11.18 14.35 0.41
CA SER A 173 10.37 13.14 0.18
C SER A 173 9.73 13.11 -1.21
N VAL A 174 9.44 14.26 -1.81
CA VAL A 174 9.00 14.32 -3.22
C VAL A 174 10.15 13.92 -4.16
N ASN A 175 11.37 14.40 -3.91
CA ASN A 175 12.55 14.03 -4.70
C ASN A 175 12.87 12.53 -4.59
N GLU A 176 12.67 11.94 -3.41
CA GLU A 176 12.80 10.49 -3.20
C GLU A 176 11.76 9.72 -4.03
N ALA A 177 10.50 10.14 -4.01
CA ALA A 177 9.45 9.54 -4.83
C ALA A 177 9.78 9.63 -6.33
N VAL A 178 10.25 10.79 -6.81
CA VAL A 178 10.74 10.96 -8.19
C VAL A 178 11.89 10.00 -8.51
N SER A 179 12.83 9.82 -7.57
CA SER A 179 13.93 8.87 -7.72
C SER A 179 13.42 7.43 -7.90
N TYR A 180 12.46 7.00 -7.07
CA TYR A 180 11.85 5.66 -7.19
C TYR A 180 11.10 5.48 -8.51
N LEU A 181 10.28 6.46 -8.91
CA LEU A 181 9.58 6.47 -10.19
C LEU A 181 10.56 6.39 -11.37
N SER A 182 11.75 6.98 -11.25
CA SER A 182 12.74 6.99 -12.32
C SER A 182 13.31 5.60 -12.68
N PHE A 183 13.14 4.59 -11.81
CA PHE A 183 13.53 3.20 -12.09
C PHE A 183 12.52 2.44 -12.95
N LEU A 184 11.30 2.97 -13.14
CA LEU A 184 10.28 2.31 -13.95
C LEU A 184 10.59 2.44 -15.45
N PRO A 185 10.08 1.51 -16.29
CA PRO A 185 10.28 1.54 -17.73
C PRO A 185 9.89 2.88 -18.39
N PRO A 186 10.59 3.32 -19.45
CA PRO A 186 10.32 4.59 -20.12
C PRO A 186 8.91 4.73 -20.73
N ASP A 187 8.24 3.62 -21.03
CA ASP A 187 6.88 3.56 -21.58
C ASP A 187 5.79 3.65 -20.51
N VAL A 188 6.17 3.76 -19.23
CA VAL A 188 5.27 4.03 -18.10
C VAL A 188 5.16 5.54 -17.90
N VAL A 189 3.93 6.04 -17.88
CA VAL A 189 3.62 7.40 -17.45
C VAL A 189 3.79 7.48 -15.94
N ARG A 190 4.74 8.31 -15.51
CA ARG A 190 5.11 8.45 -14.11
C ARG A 190 4.67 9.82 -13.62
N PHE A 191 4.10 9.91 -12.43
CA PHE A 191 3.66 11.20 -11.90
C PHE A 191 3.82 11.30 -10.38
N VAL A 192 3.97 12.53 -9.90
CA VAL A 192 3.72 12.87 -8.49
C VAL A 192 2.49 13.78 -8.44
N ALA A 193 1.52 13.40 -7.62
CA ALA A 193 0.33 14.17 -7.31
C ALA A 193 0.53 14.96 -6.01
N LEU A 194 0.52 16.28 -6.11
CA LEU A 194 0.65 17.21 -4.98
C LEU A 194 -0.70 17.86 -4.71
N ARG A 195 -1.09 17.94 -3.43
CA ARG A 195 -2.24 18.77 -3.04
C ARG A 195 -2.01 20.20 -3.52
N LYS A 196 -3.07 20.82 -4.08
CA LYS A 196 -3.08 22.25 -4.36
C LYS A 196 -2.90 23.03 -3.05
N ALA A 197 -1.79 23.74 -2.95
CA ALA A 197 -1.50 24.63 -1.83
C ALA A 197 -0.88 25.93 -2.36
N THR A 198 -1.64 27.01 -2.36
CA THR A 198 -1.16 28.33 -2.77
C THR A 198 -0.35 28.97 -1.63
N HIS A 199 0.75 29.63 -1.96
CA HIS A 199 1.57 30.33 -0.98
C HIS A 199 0.75 31.45 -0.28
N PRO A 200 0.89 31.67 1.04
CA PRO A 200 0.02 32.60 1.78
C PRO A 200 0.14 34.07 1.34
N ARG A 201 1.25 34.44 0.69
CA ARG A 201 1.55 35.81 0.24
C ARG A 201 1.89 35.94 -1.25
N ARG A 202 1.87 34.85 -2.01
CA ARG A 202 2.27 34.80 -3.43
C ARG A 202 1.24 33.99 -4.20
N THR A 203 1.17 34.19 -5.50
CA THR A 203 0.23 33.44 -6.36
C THR A 203 0.73 32.05 -6.74
N GLU A 204 2.01 31.75 -6.46
CA GLU A 204 2.64 30.46 -6.77
C GLU A 204 2.11 29.34 -5.86
N THR A 205 1.83 28.18 -6.43
CA THR A 205 1.47 26.98 -5.68
C THR A 205 2.69 26.15 -5.27
N LEU A 206 2.53 25.24 -4.31
CA LEU A 206 3.62 24.36 -3.89
C LEU A 206 4.10 23.45 -5.04
N ALA A 207 3.19 23.03 -5.92
CA ALA A 207 3.52 22.24 -7.09
C ALA A 207 4.31 23.05 -8.13
N GLU A 208 3.94 24.31 -8.36
CA GLU A 208 4.68 25.25 -9.22
C GLU A 208 6.07 25.55 -8.66
N TYR A 209 6.17 25.82 -7.35
CA TYR A 209 7.42 26.00 -6.65
C TYR A 209 8.33 24.76 -6.80
N TYR A 210 7.76 23.57 -6.60
CA TYR A 210 8.48 22.31 -6.73
C TYR A 210 9.01 22.12 -8.16
N TYR A 211 8.16 22.30 -9.18
CA TYR A 211 8.55 22.20 -10.58
C TYR A 211 9.66 23.20 -10.94
N ARG A 212 9.53 24.46 -10.52
CA ARG A 212 10.53 25.50 -10.79
C ARG A 212 11.89 25.21 -10.12
N THR A 213 11.86 24.67 -8.90
CA THR A 213 13.07 24.48 -8.07
C THR A 213 13.76 23.15 -8.35
N TYR A 214 12.99 22.08 -8.51
CA TYR A 214 13.47 20.69 -8.64
C TYR A 214 13.21 20.08 -10.02
N GLY A 215 12.76 20.88 -11.00
CA GLY A 215 12.45 20.40 -12.35
C GLY A 215 13.58 19.65 -13.05
N HIS A 216 14.84 19.90 -12.67
CA HIS A 216 16.01 19.19 -13.17
C HIS A 216 16.12 17.73 -12.68
N LEU A 217 15.33 17.32 -11.68
CA LEU A 217 15.30 15.97 -11.14
C LEU A 217 14.18 15.10 -11.74
N LEU A 218 13.23 15.69 -12.47
CA LEU A 218 11.97 15.02 -12.82
C LEU A 218 12.14 13.81 -13.74
N ARG A 219 13.11 13.80 -14.67
CA ARG A 219 13.42 12.62 -15.52
C ARG A 219 12.17 12.01 -16.20
N GLY A 220 11.30 12.86 -16.72
CA GLY A 220 10.03 12.49 -17.36
C GLY A 220 8.87 12.24 -16.40
N VAL A 221 9.03 12.44 -15.09
CA VAL A 221 7.94 12.36 -14.10
C VAL A 221 7.10 13.63 -14.17
N LEU A 222 5.79 13.46 -14.39
CA LEU A 222 4.82 14.55 -14.39
C LEU A 222 4.60 15.09 -12.97
N VAL A 223 4.42 16.41 -12.84
CA VAL A 223 3.93 17.01 -11.61
C VAL A 223 2.47 17.36 -11.81
N LEU A 224 1.59 16.72 -11.04
CA LEU A 224 0.15 16.95 -11.07
C LEU A 224 -0.29 17.66 -9.80
N GLU A 225 -0.94 18.81 -9.96
CA GLU A 225 -1.61 19.51 -8.88
C GLU A 225 -3.06 19.02 -8.76
N VAL A 226 -3.44 18.60 -7.56
CA VAL A 226 -4.78 18.09 -7.25
C VAL A 226 -5.51 19.06 -6.33
N ASP A 227 -6.59 19.64 -6.82
CA ASP A 227 -7.49 20.53 -6.09
C ASP A 227 -8.75 19.74 -5.70
N LEU A 228 -8.80 19.27 -4.46
CA LEU A 228 -9.95 18.51 -3.94
C LEU A 228 -11.18 19.40 -3.74
N GLU A 229 -11.01 20.69 -3.46
CA GLU A 229 -12.12 21.62 -3.25
C GLU A 229 -12.89 21.85 -4.56
N LYS A 230 -12.16 21.96 -5.67
CA LYS A 230 -12.74 22.15 -7.02
C LYS A 230 -12.93 20.85 -7.80
N GLY A 231 -12.40 19.74 -7.30
CA GLY A 231 -12.42 18.46 -8.00
C GLY A 231 -11.63 18.47 -9.32
N THR A 232 -10.50 19.19 -9.37
CA THR A 232 -9.71 19.36 -10.60
C THR A 232 -8.29 18.83 -10.46
N VAL A 233 -7.74 18.33 -11.57
CA VAL A 233 -6.33 17.96 -11.71
C VAL A 233 -5.72 18.85 -12.79
N ARG A 234 -4.53 19.39 -12.52
CA ARG A 234 -3.76 20.21 -13.47
C ARG A 234 -2.33 19.72 -13.54
N GLN A 235 -1.82 19.46 -14.75
CA GLN A 235 -0.40 19.26 -14.93
C GLN A 235 0.36 20.59 -14.80
N VAL A 236 1.43 20.57 -14.01
CA VAL A 236 2.31 21.72 -13.81
C VAL A 236 3.51 21.59 -14.74
N GLY A 237 3.58 22.50 -15.72
CA GLY A 237 4.65 22.53 -16.71
C GLY A 237 4.62 21.36 -17.70
N GLU A 238 5.64 21.30 -18.56
CA GLU A 238 5.85 20.20 -19.49
C GLU A 238 6.71 19.09 -18.85
N ALA A 239 6.54 17.85 -19.32
CA ALA A 239 7.45 16.77 -18.98
C ALA A 239 8.88 17.12 -19.44
N ARG A 240 9.85 17.05 -18.53
CA ARG A 240 11.28 17.33 -18.79
C ARG A 240 12.13 16.09 -18.61
#